data_AF-A0A373J0A2-F1
#
_entry.id   AF-A0A373J0A2-F1
#
_cell.length_a   1.000
_cell.length_b   1.000
_cell.length_c   1.000
_cell.angle_alpha   90.00
_cell.angle_beta   90.00
_cell.angle_gamma   90.00
#
_symmetry.space_group_name_H-M   'P 1'
#
loop_
_entity.id
_entity.type
_entity.pdbx_description
1 polymer ?
#
loop_
_entity_poly.entity_id
_entity_poly.type
_entity_poly.pdbx_seq_one_letter_code
_entity_poly.pdbx_strand_id
1 'polypeptide(L)'
;MFCCGYARYFWEAIKIRYPEYCFYKDWEDRPGCLEHYVLHQLRNDPAFVSELDFVMTLDGHLIGQNMFMKAVIVADDGRSIPIMTRGPICIAPELKRKGYGKILLDYSLEKAKELGCGAICFEGNIDFYGKSGFKQASEFGIRYHGLEEGDDASFFLCKELISGYLDGITGEYATPAGYLVDENEAEEFDRAFPYLEKKKLPGQIFEG
;
A
#
# COMPACT_ATOMS: atom_id res chain seq x y z
N MET A 1 0.34 -10.37 15.41
CA MET A 1 -0.45 -9.79 14.29
C MET A 1 -1.82 -10.41 14.30
N PHE A 2 -2.83 -9.64 13.95
CA PHE A 2 -4.20 -10.14 13.82
C PHE A 2 -4.94 -9.33 12.76
N CYS A 3 -5.94 -9.96 12.13
CA CYS A 3 -6.85 -9.29 11.21
C CYS A 3 -7.91 -8.56 12.03
N CYS A 4 -8.17 -7.28 11.73
CA CYS A 4 -9.18 -6.51 12.46
C CYS A 4 -10.57 -6.57 11.80
N GLY A 5 -10.67 -6.98 10.52
CA GLY A 5 -11.93 -7.15 9.77
C GLY A 5 -12.71 -5.86 9.47
N TYR A 6 -12.56 -4.86 10.32
CA TYR A 6 -12.91 -3.46 10.10
C TYR A 6 -12.13 -2.67 11.16
N ALA A 7 -11.46 -1.59 10.77
CA ALA A 7 -10.44 -0.97 11.60
C ALA A 7 -11.00 -0.21 12.82
N ARG A 8 -11.40 -0.96 13.85
CA ARG A 8 -11.51 -0.50 15.25
C ARG A 8 -10.20 0.15 15.73
N TYR A 9 -9.09 -0.17 15.06
CA TYR A 9 -7.74 0.35 15.30
C TYR A 9 -7.29 1.38 14.25
N PHE A 10 -8.16 1.86 13.37
CA PHE A 10 -7.80 2.83 12.33
C PHE A 10 -7.01 4.01 12.89
N TRP A 11 -7.49 4.57 14.00
CA TRP A 11 -6.85 5.70 14.68
C TRP A 11 -5.55 5.34 15.37
N GLU A 12 -5.45 4.15 15.96
CA GLU A 12 -4.18 3.67 16.48
C GLU A 12 -3.19 3.39 15.35
N ALA A 13 -3.66 2.96 14.18
CA ALA A 13 -2.87 2.67 13.00
C ALA A 13 -2.32 3.92 12.33
N ILE A 14 -3.13 4.98 12.35
CA ILE A 14 -2.68 6.34 12.05
C ILE A 14 -1.59 6.72 13.07
N LYS A 15 -1.85 6.63 14.37
CA LYS A 15 -0.89 7.00 15.43
C LYS A 15 0.42 6.22 15.39
N ILE A 16 0.42 4.95 14.96
CA ILE A 16 1.64 4.16 14.72
C ILE A 16 2.57 4.96 13.83
N ARG A 17 2.09 5.32 12.66
CA ARG A 17 2.93 5.94 11.64
C ARG A 17 3.24 7.40 12.01
N TYR A 18 2.35 7.99 12.80
CA TYR A 18 2.21 9.42 12.99
C TYR A 18 2.10 9.82 14.48
N PRO A 19 3.13 9.54 15.32
CA PRO A 19 3.11 10.01 16.71
C PRO A 19 3.07 11.55 16.81
N GLU A 20 3.56 12.26 15.78
CA GLU A 20 3.37 13.71 15.53
C GLU A 20 3.23 14.02 14.00
N TYR A 21 2.50 13.17 13.25
CA TYR A 21 2.21 13.25 11.79
C TYR A 21 3.37 13.52 10.82
N CYS A 22 3.89 12.45 10.19
CA CYS A 22 4.64 12.47 8.92
C CYS A 22 4.70 11.09 8.21
N PHE A 23 4.75 11.04 6.85
CA PHE A 23 5.29 9.98 5.92
C PHE A 23 4.26 9.23 5.04
N TYR A 24 4.15 9.41 3.70
CA TYR A 24 5.05 9.01 2.59
C TYR A 24 4.88 9.89 1.32
N LYS A 25 5.75 9.60 0.35
CA LYS A 25 6.16 10.33 -0.85
C LYS A 25 5.31 9.97 -2.07
N ASP A 26 4.62 10.97 -2.61
CA ASP A 26 4.42 11.14 -4.07
C ASP A 26 4.62 12.61 -4.52
N TRP A 27 4.66 13.59 -3.61
CA TRP A 27 4.95 14.98 -3.96
C TRP A 27 5.93 15.61 -2.96
N GLU A 28 7.17 15.81 -3.39
CA GLU A 28 8.39 15.94 -2.57
C GLU A 28 8.54 17.21 -1.70
N ASP A 29 7.53 18.07 -1.53
CA ASP A 29 7.77 19.38 -0.91
C ASP A 29 6.74 19.92 0.09
N ARG A 30 5.78 19.11 0.55
CA ARG A 30 4.72 19.58 1.47
C ARG A 30 4.84 19.07 2.92
N PRO A 31 4.43 19.87 3.92
CA PRO A 31 4.26 19.39 5.29
C PRO A 31 3.03 18.48 5.41
N GLY A 32 3.11 17.41 6.22
CA GLY A 32 2.01 16.44 6.43
C GLY A 32 1.99 15.23 5.49
N CYS A 33 0.85 14.54 5.40
CA CYS A 33 0.59 13.34 4.60
C CYS A 33 -0.92 13.18 4.33
N LEU A 34 -1.32 12.31 3.38
CA LEU A 34 -2.75 12.04 3.08
C LEU A 34 -3.16 10.60 3.34
N GLU A 35 -2.21 9.71 3.67
CA GLU A 35 -2.47 8.27 3.70
C GLU A 35 -3.42 7.83 4.79
N HIS A 36 -3.56 8.62 5.87
CA HIS A 36 -4.62 8.38 6.85
C HIS A 36 -6.00 8.55 6.19
N TYR A 37 -6.19 9.57 5.36
CA TYR A 37 -7.41 9.78 4.61
C TYR A 37 -7.58 8.76 3.49
N VAL A 38 -6.52 8.39 2.78
CA VAL A 38 -6.54 7.26 1.82
C VAL A 38 -7.02 5.98 2.52
N LEU A 39 -6.45 5.63 3.67
CA LEU A 39 -6.87 4.48 4.46
C LEU A 39 -8.32 4.58 4.95
N HIS A 40 -8.84 5.79 5.18
CA HIS A 40 -10.26 6.01 5.49
C HIS A 40 -11.13 5.67 4.28
N GLN A 41 -10.78 6.19 3.10
CA GLN A 41 -11.51 5.99 1.86
C GLN A 41 -11.48 4.51 1.43
N LEU A 42 -10.28 3.93 1.37
CA LEU A 42 -10.10 2.55 0.94
C LEU A 42 -10.87 1.54 1.80
N ARG A 43 -11.03 1.76 3.10
CA ARG A 43 -11.80 0.85 3.98
C ARG A 43 -13.31 0.92 3.77
N ASN A 44 -13.80 1.98 3.14
CA ASN A 44 -15.20 2.12 2.76
C ASN A 44 -15.47 1.69 1.33
N ASP A 45 -14.43 1.38 0.55
CA ASP A 45 -14.53 0.97 -0.83
C ASP A 45 -14.93 -0.51 -0.94
N PRO A 46 -15.87 -0.89 -1.83
CA PRO A 46 -16.29 -2.28 -2.04
C PRO A 46 -15.16 -3.26 -2.45
N ALA A 47 -14.07 -2.74 -3.02
CA ALA A 47 -12.89 -3.51 -3.38
C ALA A 47 -12.00 -3.85 -2.18
N PHE A 48 -12.27 -3.28 -1.00
CA PHE A 48 -11.52 -3.58 0.22
C PHE A 48 -11.59 -5.07 0.59
N VAL A 49 -10.43 -5.64 0.91
CA VAL A 49 -10.33 -7.04 1.36
C VAL A 49 -10.20 -7.05 2.88
N SER A 50 -11.34 -7.05 3.55
CA SER A 50 -11.45 -7.00 5.02
C SER A 50 -10.66 -8.11 5.73
N GLU A 51 -10.58 -9.28 5.12
CA GLU A 51 -9.89 -10.47 5.60
C GLU A 51 -8.37 -10.29 5.66
N LEU A 52 -7.84 -9.28 4.95
CA LEU A 52 -6.42 -8.94 4.88
C LEU A 52 -6.09 -7.56 5.49
N ASP A 53 -6.98 -6.98 6.30
CA ASP A 53 -6.71 -5.77 7.10
C ASP A 53 -5.94 -6.14 8.38
N PHE A 54 -4.62 -6.15 8.27
CA PHE A 54 -3.74 -6.62 9.34
C PHE A 54 -3.14 -5.47 10.13
N VAL A 55 -3.10 -5.66 11.44
CA VAL A 55 -2.29 -4.85 12.36
C VAL A 55 -1.25 -5.70 13.08
N MET A 56 -0.14 -5.06 13.43
CA MET A 56 0.94 -5.63 14.23
C MET A 56 0.97 -4.96 15.59
N THR A 57 1.12 -5.74 16.66
CA THR A 57 1.25 -5.25 18.03
C THR A 57 2.53 -5.75 18.68
N LEU A 58 3.12 -4.95 19.56
CA LEU A 58 4.23 -5.29 20.43
C LEU A 58 3.90 -4.80 21.84
N ASP A 59 3.98 -5.68 22.83
CA ASP A 59 3.65 -5.38 24.24
C ASP A 59 2.31 -4.67 24.42
N GLY A 60 1.28 -5.12 23.68
CA GLY A 60 -0.07 -4.55 23.71
C GLY A 60 -0.25 -3.24 22.94
N HIS A 61 0.81 -2.67 22.36
CA HIS A 61 0.76 -1.45 21.57
C HIS A 61 0.72 -1.77 20.08
N LEU A 62 -0.11 -1.06 19.33
CA LEU A 62 -0.12 -1.12 17.88
C LEU A 62 1.23 -0.56 17.36
N ILE A 63 1.89 -1.27 16.44
CA ILE A 63 3.20 -0.90 15.86
C ILE A 63 3.30 -1.03 14.33
N GLY A 64 2.33 -1.66 13.66
CA GLY A 64 2.27 -1.70 12.19
C GLY A 64 0.87 -1.93 11.64
N GLN A 65 0.65 -1.61 10.38
CA GLN A 65 -0.59 -1.93 9.64
C GLN A 65 -0.32 -2.19 8.15
N ASN A 66 -1.15 -3.03 7.54
CA ASN A 66 -1.17 -3.29 6.11
C ASN A 66 -2.59 -3.69 5.67
N MET A 67 -2.99 -3.26 4.49
CA MET A 67 -4.28 -3.63 3.88
C MET A 67 -4.15 -3.97 2.39
N PHE A 68 -5.23 -4.52 1.83
CA PHE A 68 -5.33 -4.91 0.43
C PHE A 68 -6.63 -4.41 -0.20
N MET A 69 -6.56 -4.12 -1.48
CA MET A 69 -7.69 -3.85 -2.35
C MET A 69 -7.70 -4.87 -3.48
N LYS A 70 -8.89 -5.34 -3.86
CA LYS A 70 -9.08 -6.04 -5.13
C LYS A 70 -8.70 -5.10 -6.27
N ALA A 71 -7.99 -5.63 -7.25
CA ALA A 71 -7.62 -4.91 -8.45
C ALA A 71 -7.74 -5.85 -9.65
N VAL A 72 -7.58 -5.30 -10.84
CA VAL A 72 -7.60 -6.07 -12.09
C VAL A 72 -6.46 -5.64 -12.97
N ILE A 73 -5.92 -6.60 -13.72
CA ILE A 73 -5.17 -6.32 -14.93
C ILE A 73 -6.15 -6.44 -16.10
N VAL A 74 -6.22 -5.42 -16.93
CA VAL A 74 -6.93 -5.48 -18.21
C VAL A 74 -5.96 -6.09 -19.21
N ALA A 75 -6.17 -7.36 -19.55
CA ALA A 75 -5.31 -8.07 -20.48
C ALA A 75 -5.53 -7.58 -21.92
N ASP A 76 -4.49 -7.68 -22.74
CA ASP A 76 -4.51 -7.24 -24.14
C ASP A 76 -5.49 -8.04 -25.01
N ASP A 77 -5.85 -9.26 -24.58
CA ASP A 77 -6.86 -10.10 -25.20
C ASP A 77 -8.30 -9.83 -24.72
N GLY A 78 -8.48 -8.79 -23.88
CA GLY A 78 -9.77 -8.35 -23.36
C GLY A 78 -10.22 -9.05 -22.08
N ARG A 79 -9.45 -10.02 -21.54
CA ARG A 79 -9.76 -10.62 -20.23
C ARG A 79 -9.52 -9.62 -19.09
N SER A 80 -10.32 -9.73 -18.04
CA SER A 80 -10.04 -9.08 -16.76
C SER A 80 -9.41 -10.11 -15.81
N ILE A 81 -8.13 -9.93 -15.49
CA ILE A 81 -7.40 -10.85 -14.62
C ILE A 81 -7.48 -10.32 -13.19
N PRO A 82 -8.16 -11.03 -12.27
CA PRO A 82 -8.27 -10.57 -10.89
C PRO A 82 -6.92 -10.67 -10.19
N ILE A 83 -6.51 -9.60 -9.54
CA ILE A 83 -5.32 -9.51 -8.71
C ILE A 83 -5.66 -8.72 -7.44
N MET A 84 -4.66 -8.39 -6.64
CA MET A 84 -4.81 -7.40 -5.58
C MET A 84 -3.74 -6.32 -5.73
N THR A 85 -4.04 -5.13 -5.21
CA THR A 85 -3.03 -4.16 -4.83
C THR A 85 -2.97 -4.09 -3.31
N ARG A 86 -1.87 -3.56 -2.79
CA ARG A 86 -1.66 -3.48 -1.34
C ARG A 86 -1.17 -2.11 -0.93
N GLY A 87 -1.48 -1.80 0.31
CA GLY A 87 -1.01 -0.63 0.99
C GLY A 87 -2.11 0.39 1.25
N PRO A 88 -1.76 1.49 1.93
CA PRO A 88 -0.45 1.76 2.53
C PRO A 88 -0.01 0.70 3.56
N ILE A 89 1.30 0.45 3.68
CA ILE A 89 1.92 -0.35 4.77
C ILE A 89 2.71 0.58 5.68
N CYS A 90 2.67 0.37 7.00
CA CYS A 90 3.45 1.18 7.93
C CYS A 90 3.96 0.43 9.15
N ILE A 91 5.01 0.99 9.75
CA ILE A 91 5.60 0.61 11.03
C ILE A 91 5.90 1.87 11.82
N ALA A 92 5.80 1.78 13.15
CA ALA A 92 6.09 2.88 14.06
C ALA A 92 7.49 3.46 13.79
N PRO A 93 7.67 4.79 13.66
CA PRO A 93 8.94 5.42 13.34
C PRO A 93 10.12 4.94 14.21
N GLU A 94 9.91 4.83 15.52
CA GLU A 94 10.88 4.38 16.53
C GLU A 94 11.25 2.89 16.43
N LEU A 95 10.50 2.12 15.63
CA LEU A 95 10.72 0.71 15.35
C LEU A 95 11.15 0.43 13.90
N LYS A 96 11.37 1.48 13.08
CA LYS A 96 11.94 1.35 11.74
C LYS A 96 13.31 0.65 11.78
N ARG A 97 13.64 -0.05 10.69
CA ARG A 97 14.91 -0.80 10.49
C ARG A 97 15.17 -1.95 11.50
N LYS A 98 14.15 -2.39 12.25
CA LYS A 98 14.22 -3.56 13.14
C LYS A 98 13.62 -4.84 12.56
N GLY A 99 13.27 -4.85 11.27
CA GLY A 99 12.72 -6.03 10.57
C GLY A 99 11.19 -6.16 10.61
N TYR A 100 10.48 -5.41 11.45
CA TYR A 100 9.01 -5.50 11.59
C TYR A 100 8.24 -5.29 10.27
N GLY A 101 8.68 -4.36 9.42
CA GLY A 101 8.02 -4.12 8.13
C GLY A 101 8.07 -5.34 7.21
N LYS A 102 9.18 -6.07 7.20
CA LYS A 102 9.32 -7.31 6.44
C LYS A 102 8.44 -8.42 7.03
N ILE A 103 8.42 -8.58 8.36
CA ILE A 103 7.57 -9.57 9.04
C ILE A 103 6.10 -9.34 8.70
N LEU A 104 5.64 -8.08 8.75
CA LEU A 104 4.26 -7.73 8.40
C LEU A 104 3.97 -8.02 6.94
N LEU A 105 4.86 -7.61 6.04
CA LEU A 105 4.73 -7.85 4.61
C LEU A 105 4.64 -9.34 4.30
N ASP A 106 5.64 -10.14 4.70
CA ASP A 106 5.73 -11.57 4.36
C ASP A 106 4.48 -12.33 4.82
N TYR A 107 4.03 -12.09 6.05
CA TYR A 107 2.81 -12.72 6.57
C TYR A 107 1.56 -12.29 5.79
N SER A 108 1.45 -11.00 5.46
CA SER A 108 0.29 -10.47 4.75
C SER A 108 0.20 -11.05 3.33
N LEU A 109 1.34 -11.30 2.66
CA LEU A 109 1.40 -11.95 1.35
C LEU A 109 1.02 -13.43 1.43
N GLU A 110 1.46 -14.14 2.46
CA GLU A 110 1.07 -15.54 2.66
C GLU A 110 -0.44 -15.65 2.87
N LYS A 111 -1.04 -14.74 3.65
CA LYS A 111 -2.49 -14.71 3.86
C LYS A 111 -3.26 -14.32 2.60
N ALA A 112 -2.74 -13.41 1.79
CA ALA A 112 -3.33 -13.09 0.49
C ALA A 112 -3.33 -14.31 -0.43
N LYS A 113 -2.23 -15.08 -0.44
CA LYS A 113 -2.11 -16.33 -1.20
C LYS A 113 -3.11 -17.39 -0.72
N GLU A 114 -3.23 -17.60 0.59
CA GLU A 114 -4.22 -18.52 1.18
C GLU A 114 -5.66 -18.15 0.80
N LEU A 115 -5.95 -16.85 0.59
CA LEU A 115 -7.24 -16.34 0.12
C LEU A 115 -7.44 -16.46 -1.40
N GLY A 116 -6.48 -17.04 -2.12
CA GLY A 116 -6.55 -17.25 -3.57
C GLY A 116 -6.09 -16.07 -4.43
N CYS A 117 -5.43 -15.08 -3.86
CA CYS A 117 -4.80 -14.02 -4.65
C CYS A 117 -3.66 -14.61 -5.49
N GLY A 118 -3.74 -14.46 -6.82
CA GLY A 118 -2.74 -15.01 -7.73
C GLY A 118 -1.49 -14.13 -7.89
N ALA A 119 -1.67 -12.80 -7.94
CA ALA A 119 -0.58 -11.84 -8.07
C ALA A 119 -0.93 -10.51 -7.40
N ILE A 120 0.11 -9.73 -7.09
CA ILE A 120 0.00 -8.37 -6.55
C ILE A 120 0.77 -7.39 -7.42
N CYS A 121 0.13 -6.25 -7.71
CA CYS A 121 0.74 -5.10 -8.36
C CYS A 121 0.56 -3.85 -7.47
N PHE A 122 1.59 -3.02 -7.32
CA PHE A 122 1.51 -1.76 -6.55
C PHE A 122 2.72 -0.85 -6.84
N GLU A 123 2.65 0.42 -6.44
CA GLU A 123 3.76 1.38 -6.54
C GLU A 123 4.70 1.30 -5.33
N GLY A 124 6.01 1.19 -5.56
CA GLY A 124 7.01 1.18 -4.49
C GLY A 124 8.46 1.12 -4.96
N ASN A 125 9.38 1.17 -4.00
CA ASN A 125 10.81 1.13 -4.28
C ASN A 125 11.34 -0.32 -4.32
N ILE A 126 11.93 -0.70 -5.46
CA ILE A 126 12.49 -2.04 -5.69
C ILE A 126 13.63 -2.40 -4.71
N ASP A 127 14.42 -1.45 -4.21
CA ASP A 127 15.50 -1.71 -3.25
C ASP A 127 14.96 -2.21 -1.90
N PHE A 128 13.73 -1.80 -1.58
CA PHE A 128 13.02 -2.26 -0.39
C PHE A 128 12.28 -3.57 -0.63
N TYR A 129 11.51 -3.66 -1.71
CA TYR A 129 10.60 -4.77 -1.96
C TYR A 129 11.22 -5.95 -2.71
N GLY A 130 12.32 -5.75 -3.43
CA GLY A 130 13.04 -6.80 -4.16
C GLY A 130 13.51 -7.94 -3.26
N LYS A 131 13.93 -7.62 -2.03
CA LYS A 131 14.30 -8.61 -0.99
C LYS A 131 13.12 -9.49 -0.53
N SER A 132 11.90 -9.08 -0.85
CA SER A 132 10.67 -9.83 -0.57
C SER A 132 10.10 -10.49 -1.83
N GLY A 133 10.90 -10.56 -2.90
CA GLY A 133 10.58 -11.26 -4.16
C GLY A 133 9.68 -10.49 -5.10
N PHE A 134 9.54 -9.17 -4.92
CA PHE A 134 8.94 -8.30 -5.93
C PHE A 134 9.94 -7.99 -7.03
N LYS A 135 9.41 -7.74 -8.23
CA LYS A 135 10.14 -7.36 -9.43
C LYS A 135 9.44 -6.21 -10.11
N GLN A 136 10.07 -5.58 -11.10
CA GLN A 136 9.37 -4.62 -11.94
C GLN A 136 8.26 -5.35 -12.70
N ALA A 137 7.07 -4.76 -12.79
CA ALA A 137 5.92 -5.40 -13.41
C ALA A 137 6.11 -5.68 -14.91
N SER A 138 6.97 -4.90 -15.57
CA SER A 138 7.38 -5.10 -16.96
C SER A 138 8.02 -6.47 -17.21
N GLU A 139 8.67 -7.08 -16.20
CA GLU A 139 9.20 -8.45 -16.30
C GLU A 139 8.11 -9.51 -16.51
N PHE A 140 6.85 -9.18 -16.17
CA PHE A 140 5.67 -10.04 -16.38
C PHE A 140 4.82 -9.59 -17.57
N GLY A 141 5.28 -8.62 -18.36
CA GLY A 141 4.49 -8.06 -19.47
C GLY A 141 3.31 -7.18 -19.02
N ILE A 142 3.30 -6.73 -17.76
CA ILE A 142 2.25 -5.87 -17.20
C ILE A 142 2.73 -4.42 -17.19
N ARG A 143 1.93 -3.54 -17.76
CA ARG A 143 2.22 -2.11 -17.93
C ARG A 143 1.40 -1.29 -16.94
N TYR A 144 1.90 -0.13 -16.59
CA TYR A 144 1.17 0.82 -15.76
C TYR A 144 0.28 1.69 -16.65
N HIS A 145 -1.00 1.81 -16.29
CA HIS A 145 -1.96 2.58 -17.07
C HIS A 145 -1.63 4.07 -17.04
N GLY A 146 -1.64 4.72 -18.21
CA GLY A 146 -1.36 6.15 -18.35
C GLY A 146 0.13 6.53 -18.34
N LEU A 147 1.03 5.55 -18.32
CA LEU A 147 2.47 5.77 -18.51
C LEU A 147 2.85 5.47 -19.97
N GLU A 148 3.61 6.36 -20.62
CA GLU A 148 3.99 6.19 -22.03
C GLU A 148 5.09 5.13 -22.18
N GLU A 149 5.19 4.53 -23.38
CA GLU A 149 6.23 3.56 -23.67
C GLU A 149 7.61 4.24 -23.64
N GLY A 150 8.51 3.73 -22.80
CA GLY A 150 9.86 4.27 -22.61
C GLY A 150 10.03 5.17 -21.39
N ASP A 151 8.93 5.56 -20.74
CA ASP A 151 8.98 6.25 -19.44
C ASP A 151 9.48 5.32 -18.33
N ASP A 152 9.99 5.92 -17.25
CA ASP A 152 10.48 5.18 -16.09
C ASP A 152 9.34 4.52 -15.30
N ALA A 153 9.17 3.22 -15.49
CA ALA A 153 8.23 2.38 -14.75
C ALA A 153 8.87 1.66 -13.55
N SER A 154 10.07 2.06 -13.10
CA SER A 154 10.82 1.35 -12.05
C SER A 154 10.11 1.29 -10.69
N PHE A 155 9.18 2.21 -10.45
CA PHE A 155 8.33 2.25 -9.27
C PHE A 155 7.21 1.20 -9.31
N PHE A 156 6.86 0.67 -10.47
CA PHE A 156 5.71 -0.22 -10.61
C PHE A 156 6.13 -1.68 -10.43
N LEU A 157 5.73 -2.27 -9.31
CA LEU A 157 6.19 -3.57 -8.86
C LEU A 157 5.11 -4.64 -8.95
N CYS A 158 5.51 -5.85 -9.31
CA CYS A 158 4.67 -7.03 -9.36
C CYS A 158 5.30 -8.21 -8.61
N LYS A 159 4.45 -9.07 -8.06
CA LYS A 159 4.81 -10.40 -7.55
C LYS A 159 3.67 -11.38 -7.76
N GLU A 160 3.97 -12.52 -8.37
CA GLU A 160 3.12 -13.70 -8.30
C GLU A 160 3.14 -14.31 -6.90
N LEU A 161 1.97 -14.60 -6.35
CA LEU A 161 1.80 -15.39 -5.14
C LEU A 161 1.53 -16.87 -5.46
N ILE A 162 0.91 -17.13 -6.61
CA ILE A 162 0.74 -18.45 -7.21
C ILE A 162 1.63 -18.46 -8.46
N SER A 163 2.58 -19.40 -8.51
CA SER A 163 3.54 -19.48 -9.62
C SER A 163 2.83 -19.69 -10.95
N GLY A 164 3.20 -18.91 -11.97
CA GLY A 164 2.65 -19.00 -13.32
C GLY A 164 1.23 -18.44 -13.45
N TYR A 165 0.76 -17.67 -12.46
CA TYR A 165 -0.55 -17.04 -12.52
C TYR A 165 -0.69 -16.02 -13.65
N LEU A 166 0.41 -15.38 -14.04
CA LEU A 166 0.50 -14.40 -15.12
C LEU A 166 1.09 -14.97 -16.41
N ASP A 167 1.29 -16.30 -16.51
CA ASP A 167 1.85 -16.92 -17.71
C ASP A 167 0.96 -16.65 -18.94
N GLY A 168 1.56 -16.07 -19.98
CA GLY A 168 0.86 -15.70 -21.21
C GLY A 168 -0.13 -14.54 -21.05
N ILE A 169 -0.05 -13.78 -19.96
CA ILE A 169 -0.83 -12.55 -19.74
C ILE A 169 0.06 -11.35 -20.01
N THR A 170 -0.41 -10.46 -20.88
CA THR A 170 0.10 -9.10 -21.04
C THR A 170 -1.07 -8.14 -20.89
N GLY A 171 -0.84 -6.94 -20.39
CA GLY A 171 -1.94 -5.99 -20.16
C GLY A 171 -1.55 -4.80 -19.31
N GLU A 172 -2.58 -4.07 -18.86
CA GLU A 172 -2.43 -2.85 -18.08
C GLU A 172 -3.06 -2.97 -16.70
N TYR A 173 -2.35 -2.46 -15.70
CA TYR A 173 -2.84 -2.22 -14.36
C TYR A 173 -3.12 -0.73 -14.18
N ALA A 174 -4.29 -0.40 -13.64
CA ALA A 174 -4.61 0.94 -13.17
C ALA A 174 -4.74 0.92 -11.65
N THR A 175 -4.12 1.91 -11.00
CA THR A 175 -4.25 2.11 -9.55
C THR A 175 -5.72 2.37 -9.20
N PRO A 176 -6.28 1.68 -8.19
CA PRO A 176 -7.66 1.91 -7.81
C PRO A 176 -7.91 3.37 -7.43
N ALA A 177 -9.04 3.92 -7.87
CA ALA A 177 -9.37 5.33 -7.71
C ALA A 177 -9.31 5.82 -6.25
N GLY A 178 -9.61 4.95 -5.27
CA GLY A 178 -9.55 5.31 -3.84
C GLY A 178 -8.15 5.65 -3.30
N TYR A 179 -7.09 5.38 -4.06
CA TYR A 179 -5.74 5.87 -3.74
C TYR A 179 -5.53 7.33 -4.16
N LEU A 180 -6.36 7.86 -5.06
CA LEU A 180 -6.33 9.24 -5.54
C LEU A 180 -7.36 10.06 -4.74
N VAL A 181 -6.91 10.72 -3.68
CA VAL A 181 -7.77 11.48 -2.78
C VAL A 181 -7.64 12.99 -3.00
N ASP A 182 -8.75 13.72 -2.82
CA ASP A 182 -8.78 15.19 -2.88
C ASP A 182 -8.19 15.78 -1.58
N GLU A 183 -7.33 16.78 -1.73
CA GLU A 183 -6.65 17.40 -0.59
C GLU A 183 -7.60 18.22 0.28
N ASN A 184 -8.59 18.89 -0.31
CA ASN A 184 -9.55 19.69 0.44
C ASN A 184 -10.46 18.78 1.25
N GLU A 185 -10.90 17.65 0.68
CA GLU A 185 -11.69 16.66 1.42
C GLU A 185 -10.88 16.04 2.58
N ALA A 186 -9.58 15.80 2.39
CA ALA A 186 -8.71 15.36 3.47
C ALA A 186 -8.55 16.43 4.56
N GLU A 187 -8.45 17.71 4.20
CA GLU A 187 -8.40 18.81 5.17
C GLU A 187 -9.73 18.99 5.92
N GLU A 188 -10.87 18.82 5.26
CA GLU A 188 -12.18 18.82 5.91
C GLU A 188 -12.33 17.65 6.88
N PHE A 189 -11.85 16.46 6.48
CA PHE A 189 -11.78 15.31 7.37
C PHE A 189 -10.90 15.62 8.60
N ASP A 190 -9.73 16.22 8.41
CA ASP A 190 -8.80 16.57 9.50
C ASP A 190 -9.42 17.54 10.53
N ARG A 191 -10.34 18.43 10.12
CA ARG A 191 -11.04 19.36 11.02
C ARG A 191 -11.95 18.67 12.03
N ALA A 192 -12.30 17.40 11.82
CA ALA A 192 -13.04 16.62 12.80
C ALA A 192 -12.20 16.18 14.01
N PHE A 193 -10.88 16.44 13.99
CA PHE A 193 -9.93 16.02 15.03
C PHE A 193 -9.28 17.21 15.73
N PRO A 194 -8.67 17.01 16.92
CA PRO A 194 -7.84 18.03 17.56
C PRO A 194 -6.76 18.52 16.60
N TYR A 195 -6.62 19.84 16.49
CA TYR A 195 -5.63 20.46 15.61
C TYR A 195 -4.21 20.03 15.98
N LEU A 196 -3.43 19.69 14.95
CA LEU A 196 -2.00 19.43 15.03
C LEU A 196 -1.30 20.17 13.89
N GLU A 197 -0.14 20.74 14.19
CA GLU A 197 0.67 21.46 13.20
C GLU A 197 1.28 20.48 12.18
N LYS A 198 1.08 20.74 10.87
CA LYS A 198 1.71 19.97 9.80
C LYS A 198 3.23 20.25 9.81
N LYS A 199 4.06 19.23 10.04
CA LYS A 199 5.54 19.35 10.12
C LYS A 199 6.24 18.70 8.92
N LYS A 200 7.49 19.12 8.70
CA LYS A 200 8.50 18.38 7.90
C LYS A 200 9.44 17.66 8.87
N LEU A 201 9.54 16.32 8.81
CA LEU A 201 10.37 15.49 9.70
C LEU A 201 11.39 14.63 8.92
N PRO A 202 12.56 14.31 9.51
CA PRO A 202 13.52 13.39 8.90
C PRO A 202 12.92 12.02 8.58
N GLY A 203 13.15 11.51 7.36
CA GLY A 203 12.57 10.24 6.88
C GLY A 203 11.21 10.36 6.17
N GLN A 204 10.77 11.58 5.84
CA GLN A 204 9.65 11.89 4.93
C GLN A 204 10.03 11.76 3.48
N ILE A 205 11.29 12.05 3.25
CA ILE A 205 11.94 11.92 1.97
C ILE A 205 12.83 10.69 2.12
N PHE A 206 12.80 9.81 1.11
CA PHE A 206 13.88 8.85 0.92
C PHE A 206 15.10 9.66 0.52
N GLU A 207 15.87 10.12 1.51
CA GLU A 207 17.26 10.46 1.27
C GLU A 207 17.97 9.13 0.95
N GLY A 208 18.49 9.04 -0.28
CA GLY A 208 19.24 7.88 -0.76
C GLY A 208 20.48 7.60 0.08
#